data_AF-A0A0A2GC59-F1
#
_entry.id   AF-A0A0A2GC59-F1
#
_cell.length_a   1.000
_cell.length_b   1.000
_cell.length_c   1.000
_cell.angle_alpha   90.00
_cell.angle_beta   90.00
_cell.angle_gamma   90.00
#
_symmetry.space_group_name_H-M   'P 1'
#
loop_
_entity.id
_entity.type
_entity.pdbx_description
1 polymer ?
#
loop_
_entity_poly.entity_id
_entity_poly.type
_entity_poly.pdbx_seq_one_letter_code
_entity_poly.pdbx_strand_id
1 'polypeptide(L)'
;MEQRDLFGAKGTVISPLNYIGGKRKLLPQILPLFPTKISTFIDLFCGGCTVGLNVDAEKVVFNDNLTYLIDMYQAFLHTNKEDVLSYIETRVKDLKLTQTNIEGYLKLRAEYNSVRNPLDLFVLIAYSFNHQIRFNSSHEYNNPFGKERSSYNSKMQDNLRSFLDAIHSRNVSFSNLDFREVDFSVLSDNDFVYADPPYLITRGTYNDGKRGFSGWGISEEIALLELLKSFDSKGVRFALSNVLTHKGEENKLLQEWISEYGFSVHWLDICYNNSNYQSAASKGKTLEVLVTNYTNN
;
A
#
# COMPACT_ATOMS: atom_id res chain seq x y z
N MET A 1 9.54 -30.21 4.06
CA MET A 1 10.34 -29.76 5.23
C MET A 1 11.68 -29.40 4.63
N GLU A 2 11.82 -28.25 3.99
CA GLU A 2 12.09 -26.93 4.56
C GLU A 2 11.49 -25.83 3.65
N GLN A 3 10.59 -25.01 4.20
CA GLN A 3 10.14 -23.73 3.60
C GLN A 3 10.07 -22.64 4.70
N ARG A 4 10.72 -22.88 5.85
CA ARG A 4 10.60 -22.04 7.04
C ARG A 4 11.79 -21.11 7.29
N ASP A 5 12.89 -21.22 6.54
CA ASP A 5 14.16 -20.57 6.90
C ASP A 5 14.67 -19.51 5.92
N LEU A 6 13.85 -19.00 5.00
CA LEU A 6 14.21 -17.80 4.20
C LEU A 6 14.00 -16.48 4.96
N PHE A 7 13.44 -16.52 6.18
CA PHE A 7 13.30 -15.37 7.06
C PHE A 7 14.25 -15.53 8.26
N GLY A 8 15.55 -15.37 8.01
CA GLY A 8 16.55 -15.26 9.06
C GLY A 8 16.19 -14.12 10.03
N ALA A 9 15.83 -14.48 11.27
CA ALA A 9 15.79 -13.64 12.47
C ALA A 9 14.95 -12.33 12.51
N LYS A 10 14.37 -11.83 11.40
CA LYS A 10 13.46 -10.68 11.38
C LYS A 10 12.10 -11.08 10.82
N GLY A 11 11.06 -11.00 11.65
CA GLY A 11 9.68 -11.25 11.22
C GLY A 11 9.19 -10.19 10.21
N THR A 12 8.20 -10.55 9.39
CA THR A 12 7.56 -9.64 8.44
C THR A 12 7.00 -8.39 9.13
N VAL A 13 7.41 -7.20 8.69
CA VAL A 13 6.85 -5.93 9.16
C VAL A 13 5.50 -5.71 8.49
N ILE A 14 4.45 -5.57 9.29
CA ILE A 14 3.07 -5.42 8.79
C ILE A 14 2.64 -3.97 8.98
N SER A 15 2.01 -3.40 7.95
CA SER A 15 1.37 -2.08 8.06
C SER A 15 0.45 -2.01 9.28
N PRO A 16 0.45 -0.90 10.03
CA PRO A 16 -0.54 -0.68 11.08
C PRO A 16 -1.92 -0.37 10.49
N LEU A 17 -2.02 -0.14 9.18
CA LEU A 17 -3.24 0.12 8.46
C LEU A 17 -3.81 -1.16 7.84
N ASN A 18 -5.13 -1.29 7.84
CA ASN A 18 -5.81 -2.25 6.98
C ASN A 18 -6.01 -1.62 5.58
N TYR A 19 -4.95 -1.61 4.79
CA TYR A 19 -4.97 -1.00 3.47
C TYR A 19 -5.55 -1.96 2.42
N ILE A 20 -6.54 -1.48 1.65
CA ILE A 20 -7.14 -2.25 0.56
C ILE A 20 -6.06 -2.53 -0.50
N GLY A 21 -5.99 -3.76 -0.98
CA GLY A 21 -4.98 -4.18 -1.97
C GLY A 21 -3.62 -4.56 -1.36
N GLY A 22 -3.45 -4.46 -0.04
CA GLY A 22 -2.17 -4.73 0.63
C GLY A 22 -1.59 -6.12 0.32
N LYS A 23 -0.33 -6.15 -0.12
CA LYS A 23 0.37 -7.35 -0.63
C LYS A 23 0.91 -8.30 0.44
N ARG A 24 0.52 -8.16 1.71
CA ARG A 24 1.02 -8.99 2.83
C ARG A 24 0.98 -10.49 2.54
N LYS A 25 -0.14 -11.00 2.00
CA LYS A 25 -0.31 -12.43 1.71
C LYS A 25 0.51 -12.90 0.51
N LEU A 26 0.89 -11.98 -0.37
CA LEU A 26 1.65 -12.24 -1.58
C LEU A 26 3.15 -12.02 -1.40
N LEU A 27 3.61 -11.41 -0.30
CA LEU A 27 5.03 -11.22 -0.01
C LEU A 27 5.89 -12.50 -0.19
N PRO A 28 5.46 -13.70 0.27
CA PRO A 28 6.26 -14.92 0.07
C PRO A 28 6.43 -15.32 -1.40
N GLN A 29 5.57 -14.84 -2.30
CA GLN A 29 5.66 -15.09 -3.74
C GLN A 29 6.36 -13.93 -4.47
N ILE A 30 6.16 -12.69 -4.03
CA ILE A 30 6.70 -11.49 -4.69
C ILE A 30 8.17 -11.26 -4.34
N LEU A 31 8.55 -11.31 -3.06
CA LEU A 31 9.91 -10.96 -2.63
C LEU A 31 11.00 -11.87 -3.25
N PRO A 32 10.80 -13.19 -3.40
CA PRO A 32 11.79 -14.04 -4.07
C PRO A 32 12.01 -13.72 -5.56
N LEU A 33 11.12 -12.94 -6.18
CA LEU A 33 11.23 -12.51 -7.58
C LEU A 33 11.89 -11.13 -7.72
N PHE A 34 12.18 -10.47 -6.61
CA PHE A 34 12.89 -9.19 -6.61
C PHE A 34 14.40 -9.42 -6.71
N PRO A 35 15.15 -8.43 -7.22
CA PRO A 35 16.61 -8.52 -7.21
C PRO A 35 17.18 -8.68 -5.80
N THR A 36 18.25 -9.46 -5.68
CA THR A 36 18.90 -9.71 -4.37
C THR A 36 19.76 -8.55 -3.88
N LYS A 37 20.13 -7.63 -4.76
CA LYS A 37 20.88 -6.40 -4.44
C LYS A 37 20.18 -5.20 -5.08
N ILE A 38 19.74 -4.29 -4.22
CA ILE A 38 19.00 -3.09 -4.60
C ILE A 38 19.63 -1.90 -3.86
N SER A 39 20.16 -0.94 -4.60
CA SER A 39 20.64 0.32 -4.01
C SER A 39 19.45 1.17 -3.59
N THR A 40 18.62 1.62 -4.53
CA THR A 40 17.36 2.31 -4.24
C THR A 40 16.17 1.48 -4.67
N PHE A 41 15.28 1.16 -3.72
CA PHE A 41 13.96 0.63 -3.99
C PHE A 41 12.93 1.77 -4.02
N ILE A 42 12.17 1.89 -5.09
CA ILE A 42 11.02 2.80 -5.15
C ILE A 42 9.73 1.98 -5.05
N ASP A 43 9.00 2.14 -3.95
CA ASP A 43 7.62 1.67 -3.79
C ASP A 43 6.69 2.77 -4.34
N LEU A 44 6.39 2.72 -5.64
CA LEU A 44 5.80 3.84 -6.39
C LEU A 44 4.36 4.18 -6.00
N PHE A 45 3.64 3.19 -5.46
CA PHE A 45 2.26 3.26 -4.98
C PHE A 45 2.18 2.62 -3.59
N CYS A 46 2.90 3.19 -2.63
CA CYS A 46 3.26 2.48 -1.41
C CYS A 46 2.04 2.06 -0.57
N GLY A 47 0.94 2.81 -0.59
CA GLY A 47 -0.25 2.53 0.21
C GLY A 47 0.10 2.19 1.67
N GLY A 48 -0.06 0.92 2.06
CA GLY A 48 0.30 0.42 3.40
C GLY A 48 1.81 0.25 3.67
N CYS A 49 2.70 0.57 2.73
CA CYS A 49 4.16 0.40 2.75
C CYS A 49 4.64 -1.05 2.93
N THR A 50 3.75 -2.03 2.74
CA THR A 50 4.04 -3.42 3.12
C THR A 50 5.15 -4.03 2.27
N VAL A 51 5.27 -3.68 1.00
CA VAL A 51 6.31 -4.24 0.13
C VAL A 51 7.66 -3.58 0.44
N GLY A 52 7.77 -2.25 0.39
CA GLY A 52 9.02 -1.56 0.70
C GLY A 52 9.54 -1.79 2.13
N LEU A 53 8.68 -2.08 3.11
CA LEU A 53 9.13 -2.43 4.46
C LEU A 53 9.71 -3.84 4.59
N ASN A 54 9.50 -4.71 3.61
CA ASN A 54 9.98 -6.11 3.64
C ASN A 54 10.96 -6.45 2.52
N VAL A 55 11.26 -5.51 1.62
CA VAL A 55 12.36 -5.64 0.66
C VAL A 55 13.69 -5.29 1.33
N ASP A 56 14.75 -6.01 0.95
CA ASP A 56 16.12 -5.69 1.34
C ASP A 56 16.74 -4.73 0.32
N ALA A 57 17.00 -3.50 0.74
CA ALA A 57 17.53 -2.43 -0.10
C ALA A 57 18.28 -1.41 0.76
N GLU A 58 19.33 -0.79 0.20
CA GLU A 58 20.14 0.21 0.92
C GLU A 58 19.33 1.48 1.23
N LYS A 59 18.42 1.86 0.33
CA LYS A 59 17.47 2.96 0.48
C LYS A 59 16.09 2.54 -0.01
N VAL A 60 15.04 2.94 0.71
CA VAL A 60 13.64 2.76 0.28
C VAL A 60 12.93 4.10 0.16
N VAL A 61 12.38 4.37 -1.02
CA VAL A 61 11.53 5.54 -1.28
C VAL A 61 10.09 5.07 -1.40
N PHE A 62 9.24 5.56 -0.52
CA PHE A 62 7.80 5.31 -0.54
C PHE A 62 7.09 6.49 -1.19
N ASN A 63 6.38 6.26 -2.29
CA ASN A 63 5.58 7.28 -2.97
C ASN A 63 4.10 6.92 -2.95
N ASP A 64 3.22 7.89 -2.69
CA ASP A 64 1.78 7.74 -2.91
C ASP A 64 1.17 9.11 -3.18
N ASN A 65 0.10 9.18 -3.97
CA ASN A 65 -0.56 10.46 -4.26
C ASN A 65 -1.58 10.87 -3.19
N LEU A 66 -1.93 10.00 -2.23
CA LEU A 66 -2.82 10.33 -1.15
C LEU A 66 -2.11 11.19 -0.08
N THR A 67 -2.20 12.52 -0.21
CA THR A 67 -1.49 13.50 0.64
C THR A 67 -1.63 13.22 2.12
N TYR A 68 -2.85 13.05 2.62
CA TYR A 68 -3.09 12.83 4.05
C TYR A 68 -2.46 11.55 4.61
N LEU A 69 -2.32 10.52 3.77
CA LEU A 69 -1.65 9.28 4.14
C LEU A 69 -0.14 9.51 4.25
N ILE A 70 0.45 10.20 3.28
CA ILE A 70 1.88 10.53 3.29
C ILE A 70 2.21 11.48 4.44
N ASP A 71 1.38 12.50 4.73
CA ASP A 71 1.57 13.40 5.87
C ASP A 71 1.63 12.63 7.20
N MET A 72 0.78 11.61 7.35
CA MET A 72 0.79 10.73 8.53
C MET A 72 2.08 9.91 8.61
N TYR A 73 2.56 9.34 7.50
CA TYR A 73 3.83 8.62 7.49
C TYR A 73 5.04 9.53 7.72
N GLN A 74 5.01 10.75 7.17
CA GLN A 74 6.03 11.77 7.44
C GLN A 74 6.06 12.16 8.92
N ALA A 75 4.88 12.30 9.56
CA ALA A 75 4.80 12.52 10.99
C ALA A 75 5.35 11.33 11.79
N PHE A 76 5.08 10.09 11.38
CA PHE A 76 5.68 8.90 11.98
C PHE A 76 7.20 8.86 11.84
N LEU A 77 7.74 9.24 10.67
CA LEU A 77 9.17 9.24 10.41
C LEU A 77 9.91 10.30 11.23
N HIS A 78 9.34 11.50 11.36
CA HIS A 78 10.00 12.65 11.98
C HIS A 78 9.70 12.84 13.47
N THR A 79 8.83 12.01 14.05
CA THR A 79 8.51 12.04 15.48
C THR A 79 9.12 10.83 16.16
N ASN A 80 9.66 11.00 17.37
CA ASN A 80 10.16 9.88 18.16
C ASN A 80 9.05 8.84 18.39
N LYS A 81 9.40 7.55 18.33
CA LYS A 81 8.46 6.44 18.51
C LYS A 81 7.58 6.60 19.77
N GLU A 82 8.19 6.92 20.91
CA GLU A 82 7.45 7.00 22.18
C GLU A 82 6.49 8.19 22.19
N ASP A 83 6.84 9.30 21.54
CA ASP A 83 5.97 10.47 21.39
C ASP A 83 4.76 10.15 20.49
N VAL A 84 4.96 9.40 19.40
CA VAL A 84 3.86 8.93 18.54
C VAL A 84 2.89 8.05 19.33
N LEU A 85 3.42 7.07 20.06
CA LEU A 85 2.61 6.13 20.86
C LEU A 85 1.87 6.88 21.97
N SER A 86 2.58 7.73 22.72
CA SER A 86 2.00 8.52 23.81
C SER A 86 0.92 9.47 23.30
N TYR A 87 1.11 10.10 22.14
CA TYR A 87 0.10 10.95 21.53
C TYR A 87 -1.17 10.14 21.22
N ILE A 88 -1.05 9.02 20.51
CA ILE A 88 -2.18 8.17 20.13
C ILE A 88 -2.93 7.66 21.37
N GLU A 89 -2.21 7.14 22.36
CA GLU A 89 -2.79 6.64 23.61
C GLU A 89 -3.52 7.75 24.38
N THR A 90 -2.95 8.96 24.42
CA THR A 90 -3.57 10.13 25.04
C THR A 90 -4.87 10.52 24.33
N ARG A 91 -4.87 10.57 22.98
CA ARG A 91 -6.08 10.88 22.20
C ARG A 91 -7.18 9.85 22.41
N VAL A 92 -6.83 8.56 22.45
CA VAL A 92 -7.76 7.48 22.77
C VAL A 92 -8.37 7.66 24.16
N LYS A 93 -7.55 7.99 25.17
CA LYS A 93 -7.98 8.20 26.56
C LYS A 93 -8.87 9.43 26.73
N ASP A 94 -8.42 10.59 26.25
CA ASP A 94 -9.07 11.88 26.48
C ASP A 94 -10.44 11.97 25.82
N LEU A 95 -10.56 11.40 24.61
CA LEU A 95 -11.83 11.31 23.89
C LEU A 95 -12.64 10.06 24.26
N LYS A 96 -12.13 9.24 25.20
CA LYS A 96 -12.75 8.00 25.67
C LYS A 96 -13.15 7.08 24.51
N LEU A 97 -12.27 6.93 23.52
CA LEU A 97 -12.59 6.20 22.29
C LEU A 97 -12.74 4.70 22.57
N THR A 98 -13.91 4.18 22.27
CA THR A 98 -14.25 2.76 22.38
C THR A 98 -14.98 2.31 21.13
N GLN A 99 -15.26 1.00 21.00
CA GLN A 99 -16.07 0.48 19.89
C GLN A 99 -17.53 0.94 19.92
N THR A 100 -17.98 1.62 20.98
CA THR A 100 -19.36 2.08 21.14
C THR A 100 -19.49 3.59 21.28
N ASN A 101 -18.42 4.31 21.58
CA ASN A 101 -18.44 5.77 21.77
C ASN A 101 -18.36 6.53 20.44
N ILE A 102 -19.50 6.65 19.76
CA ILE A 102 -19.63 7.44 18.53
C ILE A 102 -19.38 8.94 18.76
N GLU A 103 -19.71 9.49 19.94
CA GLU A 103 -19.56 10.91 20.23
C GLU A 103 -18.08 11.31 20.27
N GLY A 104 -17.24 10.51 20.95
CA GLY A 104 -15.79 10.70 20.98
C GLY A 104 -15.18 10.62 19.57
N TYR A 105 -15.63 9.66 18.76
CA TYR A 105 -15.22 9.55 17.36
C TYR A 105 -15.60 10.76 16.51
N LEU A 106 -16.84 11.23 16.62
CA LEU A 106 -17.31 12.40 15.87
C LEU A 106 -16.58 13.68 16.29
N LYS A 107 -16.26 13.82 17.57
CA LYS A 107 -15.42 14.90 18.09
C LYS A 107 -14.02 14.86 17.49
N LEU A 108 -13.35 13.71 17.53
CA LEU A 108 -12.04 13.52 16.88
C LEU A 108 -12.10 13.90 15.39
N ARG A 109 -13.15 13.45 14.69
CA ARG A 109 -13.31 13.71 13.26
C ARG A 109 -13.48 15.19 12.95
N ALA A 110 -14.26 15.91 13.77
CA ALA A 110 -14.41 17.35 13.64
C ALA A 110 -13.09 18.09 13.90
N GLU A 111 -12.36 17.70 14.96
CA GLU A 111 -11.05 18.27 15.29
C GLU A 111 -10.03 18.04 14.17
N TYR A 112 -9.94 16.82 13.64
CA TYR A 112 -9.07 16.50 12.50
C TYR A 112 -9.44 17.32 11.26
N ASN A 113 -10.73 17.42 10.91
CA ASN A 113 -11.15 18.17 9.74
C ASN A 113 -10.81 19.67 9.84
N SER A 114 -10.75 20.20 11.06
CA SER A 114 -10.37 21.59 11.35
C SER A 114 -8.85 21.82 11.44
N VAL A 115 -8.11 20.94 12.11
CA VAL A 115 -6.69 21.16 12.48
C VAL A 115 -5.72 20.38 11.59
N ARG A 116 -6.16 19.23 11.04
CA ARG A 116 -5.37 18.35 10.18
C ARG A 116 -4.09 17.81 10.83
N ASN A 117 -4.13 17.50 12.13
CA ASN A 117 -3.02 16.80 12.76
C ASN A 117 -2.86 15.39 12.12
N PRO A 118 -1.70 15.06 11.52
CA PRO A 118 -1.52 13.78 10.84
C PRO A 118 -1.64 12.55 11.75
N LEU A 119 -1.28 12.66 13.03
CA LEU A 119 -1.38 11.54 13.98
C LEU A 119 -2.85 11.25 14.33
N ASP A 120 -3.72 12.26 14.34
CA ASP A 120 -5.16 12.07 14.54
C ASP A 120 -5.80 11.28 13.40
N LEU A 121 -5.24 11.33 12.17
CA LEU A 121 -5.72 10.50 11.07
C LEU A 121 -5.59 9.00 11.39
N PHE A 122 -4.45 8.60 11.98
CA PHE A 122 -4.24 7.21 12.39
C PHE A 122 -5.29 6.77 13.42
N VAL A 123 -5.55 7.61 14.42
CA VAL A 123 -6.58 7.35 15.44
C VAL A 123 -7.97 7.25 14.80
N LEU A 124 -8.31 8.14 13.86
CA LEU A 124 -9.56 8.05 13.11
C LEU A 124 -9.69 6.72 12.36
N ILE A 125 -8.65 6.31 11.64
CA ILE A 125 -8.63 5.04 10.90
C ILE A 125 -8.87 3.86 11.84
N ALA A 126 -8.26 3.86 13.04
CA ALA A 126 -8.43 2.80 14.02
C ALA A 126 -9.89 2.59 14.45
N TYR A 127 -10.71 3.64 14.47
CA TYR A 127 -12.13 3.58 14.90
C TYR A 127 -13.13 3.72 13.76
N SER A 128 -12.68 3.83 12.51
CA SER A 128 -13.57 4.00 11.36
C SER A 128 -14.03 2.67 10.77
N PHE A 129 -15.17 2.69 10.08
CA PHE A 129 -15.77 1.52 9.44
C PHE A 129 -14.75 0.82 8.52
N ASN A 130 -14.49 -0.46 8.81
CA ASN A 130 -13.51 -1.32 8.14
C ASN A 130 -12.08 -0.76 8.10
N HIS A 131 -11.75 0.22 8.95
CA HIS A 131 -10.49 0.96 8.95
C HIS A 131 -10.13 1.61 7.61
N GLN A 132 -11.15 1.94 6.80
CA GLN A 132 -10.93 2.57 5.51
C GLN A 132 -10.54 4.04 5.65
N ILE A 133 -9.78 4.52 4.67
CA ILE A 133 -9.46 5.94 4.53
C ILE A 133 -10.45 6.53 3.53
N ARG A 134 -11.16 7.59 3.93
CA ARG A 134 -12.18 8.21 3.09
C ARG A 134 -12.30 9.70 3.38
N PHE A 135 -12.11 10.51 2.34
CA PHE A 135 -12.35 11.95 2.36
C PHE A 135 -13.54 12.32 1.47
N ASN A 136 -14.15 13.49 1.63
CA ASN A 136 -15.13 14.01 0.67
C ASN A 136 -14.46 14.91 -0.38
N SER A 137 -15.24 15.53 -1.28
CA SER A 137 -14.73 16.50 -2.26
C SER A 137 -14.23 17.81 -1.64
N SER A 138 -14.65 18.12 -0.42
CA SER A 138 -14.09 19.21 0.40
C SER A 138 -12.82 18.78 1.15
N HIS A 139 -12.28 17.61 0.79
CA HIS A 139 -11.15 16.94 1.41
C HIS A 139 -11.31 16.63 2.91
N GLU A 140 -12.50 16.69 3.48
CA GLU A 140 -12.75 16.36 4.89
C GLU A 140 -12.87 14.85 5.07
N TYR A 141 -12.27 14.32 6.14
CA TYR A 141 -12.44 12.92 6.52
C TYR A 141 -13.91 12.65 6.82
N ASN A 142 -14.46 11.64 6.14
CA ASN A 142 -15.90 11.36 6.19
C ASN A 142 -16.24 9.88 6.37
N ASN A 143 -15.28 9.01 6.69
CA ASN A 143 -15.60 7.61 6.95
C ASN A 143 -16.57 7.51 8.16
N PRO A 144 -17.52 6.56 8.19
CA PRO A 144 -18.40 6.38 9.34
C PRO A 144 -17.66 5.70 10.51
N PHE A 145 -18.22 5.82 11.71
CA PHE A 145 -17.74 5.09 12.89
C PHE A 145 -17.89 3.58 12.71
N GLY A 146 -16.84 2.81 13.00
CA GLY A 146 -16.82 1.35 12.91
C GLY A 146 -17.39 0.67 14.15
N LYS A 147 -18.64 1.01 14.49
CA LYS A 147 -19.35 0.55 15.69
C LYS A 147 -19.19 -0.97 15.90
N GLU A 148 -18.82 -1.36 17.12
CA GLU A 148 -18.64 -2.74 17.61
C GLU A 148 -17.54 -3.56 16.90
N ARG A 149 -16.84 -3.00 15.91
CA ARG A 149 -15.89 -3.75 15.07
C ARG A 149 -14.49 -3.16 15.03
N SER A 150 -14.37 -1.83 14.98
CA SER A 150 -13.10 -1.15 14.78
C SER A 150 -12.63 -0.48 16.06
N SER A 151 -11.37 -0.72 16.42
CA SER A 151 -10.69 -0.08 17.55
C SER A 151 -9.18 -0.10 17.36
N TYR A 152 -8.49 0.73 18.15
CA TYR A 152 -7.04 0.66 18.36
C TYR A 152 -6.66 -0.53 19.25
N ASN A 153 -6.83 -1.74 18.72
CA ASN A 153 -6.59 -2.99 19.43
C ASN A 153 -5.08 -3.33 19.56
N SER A 154 -4.76 -4.34 20.39
CA SER A 154 -3.38 -4.77 20.64
C SER A 154 -2.63 -5.13 19.36
N LYS A 155 -3.27 -5.79 18.39
CA LYS A 155 -2.63 -6.16 17.13
C LYS A 155 -2.22 -4.92 16.31
N MET A 156 -3.09 -3.90 16.27
CA MET A 156 -2.80 -2.63 15.60
C MET A 156 -1.68 -1.86 16.33
N GLN A 157 -1.66 -1.90 17.66
CA GLN A 157 -0.57 -1.33 18.47
C GLN A 157 0.78 -1.99 18.16
N ASP A 158 0.83 -3.32 18.13
CA ASP A 158 2.07 -4.06 17.85
C ASP A 158 2.57 -3.83 16.43
N ASN A 159 1.65 -3.78 15.46
CA ASN A 159 1.98 -3.44 14.09
C ASN A 159 2.52 -2.00 13.99
N LEU A 160 1.94 -1.04 14.73
CA LEU A 160 2.44 0.33 14.76
C LEU A 160 3.84 0.41 15.36
N ARG A 161 4.09 -0.25 16.50
CA ARG A 161 5.42 -0.30 17.11
C ARG A 161 6.46 -0.88 16.14
N SER A 162 6.12 -2.00 15.50
CA SER A 162 7.00 -2.65 14.51
C SER A 162 7.24 -1.79 13.28
N PHE A 163 6.22 -1.05 12.82
CA PHE A 163 6.33 -0.13 11.69
C PHE A 163 7.26 1.04 12.02
N LEU A 164 7.08 1.68 13.20
CA LEU A 164 7.92 2.77 13.68
C LEU A 164 9.38 2.32 13.81
N ASP A 165 9.61 1.16 14.44
CA ASP A 165 10.95 0.56 14.55
C ASP A 165 11.59 0.34 13.17
N ALA A 166 10.81 -0.14 12.19
CA ALA A 166 11.30 -0.41 10.85
C ALA A 166 11.67 0.87 10.09
N ILE A 167 10.84 1.91 10.13
CA ILE A 167 11.12 3.17 9.42
C ILE A 167 12.25 3.97 10.09
N HIS A 168 12.40 3.89 11.42
CA HIS A 168 13.45 4.61 12.14
C HIS A 168 14.82 3.91 12.06
N SER A 169 14.86 2.60 11.83
CA SER A 169 16.11 1.82 11.74
C SER A 169 16.66 1.69 10.32
N ARG A 170 15.98 2.25 9.32
CA ARG A 170 16.30 2.10 7.90
C ARG A 170 16.45 3.45 7.22
N ASN A 171 17.20 3.47 6.12
CA ASN A 171 17.26 4.64 5.24
C ASN A 171 16.00 4.70 4.37
N VAL A 172 14.98 5.41 4.85
CA VAL A 172 13.70 5.54 4.16
C VAL A 172 13.32 7.00 3.95
N SER A 173 12.53 7.27 2.90
CA SER A 173 11.93 8.58 2.66
C SER A 173 10.53 8.42 2.09
N PHE A 174 9.63 9.35 2.40
CA PHE A 174 8.29 9.42 1.81
C PHE A 174 8.19 10.58 0.84
N SER A 175 7.48 10.39 -0.28
CA SER A 175 7.11 11.44 -1.23
C SER A 175 5.61 11.39 -1.50
N ASN A 176 5.02 12.57 -1.69
CA ASN A 176 3.63 12.71 -2.11
C ASN A 176 3.57 13.32 -3.50
N LEU A 177 3.73 12.47 -4.52
CA LEU A 177 3.74 12.90 -5.91
C LEU A 177 2.81 12.00 -6.73
N ASP A 178 2.24 12.56 -7.80
CA ASP A 178 1.76 11.71 -8.87
C ASP A 178 2.95 10.90 -9.43
N PHE A 179 2.73 9.63 -9.78
CA PHE A 179 3.80 8.77 -10.25
C PHE A 179 4.52 9.33 -11.49
N ARG A 180 3.86 10.20 -12.27
CA ARG A 180 4.42 10.92 -13.42
C ARG A 180 5.43 12.01 -13.04
N GLU A 181 5.39 12.48 -11.80
CA GLU A 181 6.20 13.59 -11.30
C GLU A 181 7.39 13.11 -10.45
N VAL A 182 7.47 11.81 -10.15
CA VAL A 182 8.61 11.23 -9.45
C VAL A 182 9.85 11.31 -10.35
N ASP A 183 10.96 11.82 -9.81
CA ASP A 183 12.22 11.92 -10.54
C ASP A 183 12.95 10.57 -10.59
N PHE A 184 12.99 9.98 -11.79
CA PHE A 184 13.69 8.73 -12.09
C PHE A 184 15.02 8.95 -12.81
N SER A 185 15.45 10.20 -13.03
CA SER A 185 16.62 10.52 -13.86
C SER A 185 17.95 10.02 -13.28
N VAL A 186 17.98 9.79 -11.97
CA VAL A 186 19.15 9.31 -11.23
C VAL A 186 19.21 7.79 -11.09
N LEU A 187 18.20 7.06 -11.56
CA LEU A 187 18.15 5.61 -11.42
C LEU A 187 19.09 4.89 -12.39
N SER A 188 19.62 3.78 -11.92
CA SER A 188 20.54 2.88 -12.62
C SER A 188 20.00 1.44 -12.62
N ASP A 189 20.78 0.52 -13.20
CA ASP A 189 20.53 -0.91 -13.20
C ASP A 189 20.64 -1.56 -11.79
N ASN A 190 21.23 -0.86 -10.82
CA ASN A 190 21.28 -1.28 -9.42
C ASN A 190 20.02 -0.90 -8.63
N ASP A 191 19.18 -0.03 -9.18
CA ASP A 191 17.93 0.39 -8.57
C ASP A 191 16.77 -0.49 -9.01
N PHE A 192 15.65 -0.38 -8.31
CA PHE A 192 14.47 -1.20 -8.58
C PHE A 192 13.18 -0.44 -8.28
N VAL A 193 12.26 -0.41 -9.25
CA VAL A 193 10.96 0.24 -9.10
C VAL A 193 9.86 -0.81 -9.00
N TYR A 194 9.12 -0.81 -7.90
CA TYR A 194 7.93 -1.61 -7.73
C TYR A 194 6.67 -0.75 -7.89
N ALA A 195 5.77 -1.18 -8.77
CA ALA A 195 4.50 -0.54 -9.00
C ALA A 195 3.34 -1.48 -8.62
N ASP A 196 2.46 -0.99 -7.75
CA ASP A 196 1.20 -1.63 -7.37
C ASP A 196 0.04 -0.63 -7.48
N PRO A 197 -0.30 -0.20 -8.70
CA PRO A 197 -1.32 0.83 -8.90
C PRO A 197 -2.71 0.30 -8.55
N PRO A 198 -3.72 1.17 -8.46
CA PRO A 198 -5.09 0.75 -8.71
C PRO A 198 -5.23 -0.10 -9.97
N TYR A 199 -5.96 -1.22 -9.90
CA TYR A 199 -6.15 -2.07 -11.08
C TYR A 199 -7.40 -1.64 -11.87
N LEU A 200 -7.25 -1.37 -13.17
CA LEU A 200 -8.30 -0.88 -14.08
C LEU A 200 -9.59 -1.72 -14.03
N ILE A 201 -9.45 -3.05 -14.06
CA ILE A 201 -10.59 -4.00 -14.14
C ILE A 201 -11.09 -4.46 -12.75
N THR A 202 -10.71 -3.75 -11.68
CA THR A 202 -11.21 -4.02 -10.33
C THR A 202 -11.97 -2.83 -9.77
N ARG A 203 -12.78 -3.07 -8.73
CA ARG A 203 -13.56 -2.03 -8.05
C ARG A 203 -12.86 -1.62 -6.75
N GLY A 204 -11.82 -0.80 -6.85
CA GLY A 204 -11.16 -0.15 -5.71
C GLY A 204 -11.76 1.21 -5.38
N THR A 205 -11.67 1.66 -4.12
CA THR A 205 -12.14 3.00 -3.70
C THR A 205 -11.30 4.14 -4.29
N TYR A 206 -10.09 3.84 -4.74
CA TYR A 206 -9.16 4.77 -5.37
C TYR A 206 -9.42 4.95 -6.88
N ASN A 207 -10.20 4.08 -7.54
CA ASN A 207 -10.42 4.14 -8.99
C ASN A 207 -11.31 5.31 -9.42
N ASP A 208 -12.24 5.77 -8.59
CA ASP A 208 -13.31 6.69 -9.01
C ASP A 208 -12.92 8.18 -9.02
N GLY A 209 -11.67 8.52 -8.70
CA GLY A 209 -11.18 9.90 -8.70
C GLY A 209 -11.86 10.81 -7.69
N LYS A 210 -12.44 10.21 -6.64
CA LYS A 210 -13.05 10.94 -5.54
C LYS A 210 -12.23 10.73 -4.28
N ARG A 211 -12.54 11.52 -3.25
CA ARG A 211 -12.08 11.26 -1.87
C ARG A 211 -10.57 11.47 -1.67
N GLY A 212 -9.98 12.41 -2.41
CA GLY A 212 -8.56 12.76 -2.32
C GLY A 212 -7.63 12.00 -3.26
N PHE A 213 -8.18 11.17 -4.16
CA PHE A 213 -7.42 10.47 -5.20
C PHE A 213 -7.63 11.12 -6.57
N SER A 214 -6.61 11.09 -7.43
CA SER A 214 -6.69 11.51 -8.84
C SER A 214 -7.62 10.62 -9.69
N GLY A 215 -7.88 9.39 -9.22
CA GLY A 215 -8.60 8.36 -9.96
C GLY A 215 -7.67 7.48 -10.77
N TRP A 216 -8.22 6.39 -11.29
CA TRP A 216 -7.48 5.48 -12.15
C TRP A 216 -8.35 4.97 -13.29
N GLY A 217 -8.10 5.49 -14.48
CA GLY A 217 -8.70 5.05 -15.72
C GLY A 217 -7.66 4.64 -16.76
N ILE A 218 -8.10 4.57 -18.01
CA ILE A 218 -7.27 4.15 -19.14
C ILE A 218 -6.08 5.10 -19.34
N SER A 219 -6.26 6.41 -19.12
CA SER A 219 -5.18 7.40 -19.27
C SER A 219 -4.04 7.18 -18.29
N GLU A 220 -4.37 6.90 -17.02
CA GLU A 220 -3.38 6.63 -15.98
C GLU A 220 -2.69 5.28 -16.21
N GLU A 221 -3.44 4.25 -16.61
CA GLU A 221 -2.87 2.95 -16.95
C GLU A 221 -1.87 3.08 -18.12
N ILE A 222 -2.25 3.73 -19.23
CA ILE A 222 -1.35 3.96 -20.38
C ILE A 222 -0.10 4.74 -19.94
N ALA A 223 -0.26 5.80 -19.15
CA ALA A 223 0.86 6.61 -18.69
C ALA A 223 1.83 5.80 -17.81
N LEU A 224 1.32 4.92 -16.94
CA LEU A 224 2.17 4.04 -16.15
C LEU A 224 2.89 3.00 -17.02
N LEU A 225 2.20 2.38 -17.98
CA LEU A 225 2.81 1.38 -18.86
C LEU A 225 3.91 1.98 -19.74
N GLU A 226 3.72 3.19 -20.27
CA GLU A 226 4.78 3.92 -21.00
C GLU A 226 5.95 4.32 -20.08
N LEU A 227 5.68 4.72 -18.83
CA LEU A 227 6.72 5.00 -17.86
C LEU A 227 7.57 3.75 -17.57
N LEU A 228 6.94 2.61 -17.26
CA LEU A 228 7.64 1.36 -16.96
C LEU A 228 8.42 0.85 -18.17
N LYS A 229 7.85 0.94 -19.37
CA LYS A 229 8.58 0.65 -20.62
C LYS A 229 9.82 1.54 -20.79
N SER A 230 9.76 2.81 -20.37
CA SER A 230 10.93 3.71 -20.42
C SER A 230 12.06 3.29 -19.47
N PHE A 231 11.77 2.49 -18.44
CA PHE A 231 12.79 1.93 -17.56
C PHE A 231 13.57 0.81 -18.24
N ASP A 232 12.88 -0.02 -19.02
CA ASP A 232 13.50 -1.09 -19.80
C ASP A 232 14.58 -0.56 -20.75
N SER A 233 14.27 0.50 -21.50
CA SER A 233 15.24 1.12 -22.42
C SER A 233 16.43 1.80 -21.72
N LYS A 234 16.32 2.06 -20.41
CA LYS A 234 17.38 2.65 -19.57
C LYS A 234 18.12 1.61 -18.72
N GLY A 235 17.73 0.33 -18.80
CA GLY A 235 18.29 -0.73 -17.97
C GLY A 235 17.85 -0.70 -16.51
N VAL A 236 16.85 0.12 -16.16
CA VAL A 236 16.28 0.17 -14.80
C VAL A 236 15.32 -1.01 -14.64
N ARG A 237 15.49 -1.77 -13.56
CA ARG A 237 14.63 -2.93 -13.28
C ARG A 237 13.30 -2.47 -12.69
N PHE A 238 12.20 -3.10 -13.10
CA PHE A 238 10.90 -2.88 -12.49
C PHE A 238 10.10 -4.16 -12.28
N ALA A 239 9.15 -4.08 -11.35
CA ALA A 239 8.08 -5.05 -11.21
C ALA A 239 6.72 -4.37 -11.08
N LEU A 240 5.71 -4.88 -11.77
CA LEU A 240 4.34 -4.40 -11.75
C LEU A 240 3.41 -5.49 -11.23
N SER A 241 2.72 -5.25 -10.12
CA SER A 241 1.57 -6.06 -9.70
C SER A 241 0.31 -5.56 -10.41
N ASN A 242 -0.45 -6.48 -11.02
CA ASN A 242 -1.73 -6.16 -11.65
C ASN A 242 -2.59 -7.44 -11.83
N VAL A 243 -3.80 -7.29 -12.38
CA VAL A 243 -4.68 -8.41 -12.77
C VAL A 243 -4.93 -8.41 -14.28
N LEU A 244 -4.72 -9.57 -14.91
CA LEU A 244 -5.01 -9.76 -16.35
C LEU A 244 -6.48 -10.06 -16.60
N THR A 245 -7.14 -10.72 -15.63
CA THR A 245 -8.56 -11.07 -15.68
C THR A 245 -9.16 -10.98 -14.29
N HIS A 246 -10.34 -10.39 -14.17
CA HIS A 246 -11.10 -10.34 -12.93
C HIS A 246 -12.59 -10.50 -13.22
N LYS A 247 -13.23 -11.55 -12.69
CA LYS A 247 -14.68 -11.79 -12.83
C LYS A 247 -15.20 -11.78 -14.28
N GLY A 248 -14.35 -12.17 -15.23
CA GLY A 248 -14.68 -12.22 -16.67
C GLY A 248 -14.36 -10.94 -17.45
N GLU A 249 -13.91 -9.87 -16.78
CA GLU A 249 -13.33 -8.69 -17.44
C GLU A 249 -11.83 -8.93 -17.67
N GLU A 250 -11.31 -8.51 -18.82
CA GLU A 250 -9.91 -8.67 -19.22
C GLU A 250 -9.22 -7.32 -19.40
N ASN A 251 -8.01 -7.20 -18.86
CA ASN A 251 -7.15 -6.04 -19.09
C ASN A 251 -6.34 -6.24 -20.38
N LYS A 252 -7.00 -6.05 -21.53
CA LYS A 252 -6.39 -6.25 -22.85
C LYS A 252 -5.17 -5.36 -23.09
N LEU A 253 -5.25 -4.11 -22.63
CA LEU A 253 -4.15 -3.15 -22.72
C LEU A 253 -2.88 -3.71 -22.05
N LEU A 254 -3.01 -4.24 -20.83
CA LEU A 254 -1.89 -4.85 -20.13
C LEU A 254 -1.39 -6.13 -20.83
N GLN A 255 -2.28 -6.99 -21.31
CA GLN A 255 -1.91 -8.22 -22.02
C GLN A 255 -1.11 -7.93 -23.31
N GLU A 256 -1.58 -6.96 -24.10
CA GLU A 256 -0.92 -6.51 -25.33
C GLU A 256 0.45 -5.91 -25.02
N TRP A 257 0.54 -5.01 -24.03
CA TRP A 257 1.81 -4.41 -23.59
C TRP A 257 2.83 -5.46 -23.13
N ILE A 258 2.42 -6.44 -22.32
CA ILE A 258 3.30 -7.54 -21.90
C ILE A 258 3.83 -8.30 -23.12
N SER A 259 2.94 -8.66 -24.06
CA SER A 259 3.29 -9.45 -25.23
C SER A 259 4.18 -8.70 -26.22
N GLU A 260 3.93 -7.39 -26.42
CA GLU A 260 4.67 -6.55 -27.35
C GLU A 260 6.12 -6.38 -26.92
N TYR A 261 6.37 -6.18 -25.62
CA TYR A 261 7.70 -5.93 -25.08
C TYR A 261 8.39 -7.18 -24.51
N GLY A 262 7.70 -8.34 -24.52
CA GLY A 262 8.28 -9.61 -24.07
C GLY A 262 8.62 -9.65 -22.58
N PHE A 263 7.87 -8.91 -21.75
CA PHE A 263 8.10 -8.89 -20.31
C PHE A 263 7.75 -10.23 -19.65
N SER A 264 8.49 -10.58 -18.60
CA SER A 264 8.28 -11.82 -17.85
C SER A 264 7.03 -11.73 -16.98
N VAL A 265 6.21 -12.78 -16.98
CA VAL A 265 4.97 -12.85 -16.20
C VAL A 265 5.08 -13.95 -15.17
N HIS A 266 4.90 -13.58 -13.90
CA HIS A 266 4.85 -14.49 -12.77
C HIS A 266 3.42 -14.54 -12.23
N TRP A 267 2.82 -15.73 -12.22
CA TRP A 267 1.45 -15.92 -11.74
C TRP A 267 1.44 -15.94 -10.21
N LEU A 268 0.55 -15.14 -9.61
CA LEU A 268 0.42 -15.03 -8.16
C LEU A 268 -0.85 -15.75 -7.70
N ASP A 269 -0.67 -16.72 -6.80
CA ASP A 269 -1.78 -17.48 -6.23
C ASP A 269 -2.17 -16.91 -4.85
N ILE A 270 -3.33 -16.24 -4.77
CA ILE A 270 -3.90 -15.94 -3.46
C ILE A 270 -4.63 -17.19 -2.96
N CYS A 271 -3.96 -18.03 -2.17
CA CYS A 271 -4.63 -19.09 -1.43
C CYS A 271 -5.58 -18.47 -0.38
N TYR A 272 -6.85 -18.25 -0.74
CA TYR A 272 -7.91 -17.94 0.20
C TYR A 272 -8.36 -19.23 0.93
N ASN A 273 -7.51 -19.80 1.77
CA ASN A 273 -7.88 -20.95 2.61
C ASN A 273 -8.89 -20.62 3.73
N ASN A 274 -9.57 -19.47 3.69
CA ASN A 274 -10.46 -18.99 4.76
C ASN A 274 -11.60 -18.05 4.28
N SER A 275 -12.27 -18.35 3.18
CA SER A 275 -13.50 -17.62 2.80
C SER A 275 -14.68 -18.57 2.63
N ASN A 276 -15.71 -18.31 3.45
CA ASN A 276 -16.99 -19.01 3.58
C ASN A 276 -17.54 -19.70 2.32
N TYR A 277 -18.04 -20.91 2.54
CA TYR A 277 -18.73 -21.84 1.63
C TYR A 277 -20.02 -21.33 0.93
N GLN A 278 -20.15 -20.03 0.63
CA GLN A 278 -21.34 -19.49 -0.04
C GLN A 278 -21.03 -18.40 -1.09
N SER A 279 -20.03 -18.62 -1.93
CA SER A 279 -20.05 -18.03 -3.28
C SER A 279 -19.75 -19.13 -4.28
N ALA A 280 -20.80 -19.58 -4.95
CA ALA A 280 -20.82 -20.68 -5.88
C ALA A 280 -19.61 -20.67 -6.83
N ALA A 281 -18.98 -21.83 -6.95
CA ALA A 281 -18.15 -22.18 -8.09
C ALA A 281 -18.95 -21.96 -9.38
N SER A 282 -18.56 -20.94 -10.15
CA SER A 282 -18.80 -20.69 -11.59
C SER A 282 -19.11 -19.22 -11.87
N LYS A 283 -18.06 -18.38 -11.98
CA LYS A 283 -17.91 -17.23 -12.89
C LYS A 283 -16.68 -16.37 -12.51
N GLY A 284 -15.58 -16.60 -13.24
CA GLY A 284 -14.44 -15.69 -13.38
C GLY A 284 -13.30 -15.85 -12.38
N LYS A 285 -12.29 -16.65 -12.73
CA LYS A 285 -11.00 -16.71 -12.03
C LYS A 285 -10.36 -15.31 -12.04
N THR A 286 -9.87 -14.84 -10.89
CA THR A 286 -8.98 -13.67 -10.86
C THR A 286 -7.58 -14.14 -11.17
N LEU A 287 -6.94 -13.51 -12.15
CA LEU A 287 -5.59 -13.81 -12.60
C LEU A 287 -4.70 -12.64 -12.22
N GLU A 288 -4.14 -12.71 -11.00
CA GLU A 288 -3.17 -11.74 -10.51
C GLU A 288 -1.76 -12.15 -10.92
N VAL A 289 -0.96 -11.17 -11.33
CA VAL A 289 0.38 -11.36 -11.85
C VAL A 289 1.35 -10.35 -11.27
N LEU A 290 2.62 -10.74 -11.23
CA LEU A 290 3.76 -9.83 -11.16
C LEU A 290 4.44 -9.83 -12.53
N VAL A 291 4.58 -8.67 -13.16
CA VAL A 291 5.28 -8.51 -14.44
C VAL A 291 6.65 -7.91 -14.19
N THR A 292 7.72 -8.47 -14.75
CA THR A 292 9.10 -7.97 -14.61
C THR A 292 9.77 -7.79 -15.97
N ASN A 293 10.64 -6.78 -16.11
CA ASN A 293 11.46 -6.61 -17.33
C ASN A 293 12.79 -7.36 -17.33
N TYR A 294 13.00 -8.21 -16.33
CA TYR A 294 14.15 -9.08 -16.23
C TYR A 294 13.68 -10.52 -15.94
N THR A 295 14.55 -11.46 -16.26
CA THR A 295 14.44 -12.85 -15.80
C THR A 295 15.21 -13.00 -14.50
N ASN A 296 14.67 -13.73 -13.52
CA ASN A 296 15.42 -14.02 -12.30
C ASN A 296 16.73 -14.75 -12.65
N ASN A 297 17.84 -14.28 -12.08
CA ASN A 297 19.12 -15.00 -12.09
C ASN A 297 19.12 -16.10 -11.03
#